data_AF-A0A6G0PIZ6-F1
#
_entry.id   AF-A0A6G0PIZ6-F1
#
_cell.length_a   1.000
_cell.length_b   1.000
_cell.length_c   1.000
_cell.angle_alpha   90.00
_cell.angle_beta   90.00
_cell.angle_gamma   90.00
#
_symmetry.space_group_name_H-M   'P 1'
#
loop_
_entity.id
_entity.type
_entity.pdbx_description
1 polymer ?
#
loop_
_entity_poly.entity_id
_entity_poly.type
_entity_poly.pdbx_seq_one_letter_code
_entity_poly.pdbx_strand_id
1 'polypeptide(L)'
;MGSAGVGKSCFIMLVSLYLAFVEKKKVFVVRRLRGFSEASAVVYLDGGNASCIRKANLTAAKIASLPDRKEFQDALVLVDGYSRKEVDRQFGLLPFQVLASSTEDEINFDGSACEVVLPGWQYSDLLQYAELKPEDGGSIRNFRKHREDVKNGIDGICGLAKNAQTVDIESVHQAGSQVSDSFGRVRRYYVVDPNDEVHYWQVCNWRLQVDSGYAFKRIGRFMDWDIHFGHYEFAQQARTGFWGAAYEQCFHGAVRQATKWYPVQMVNVVVNFDPTYSNQKYDRIELRGQSIQYEGRTEDECYRYLSKLSTGTYWRPECVDFPFVDAVVVCEATLRGSGMKEKIVACISTTVGDKKVFQPDIWRKLNKALDKSGSISTSDPRVFVVVGPGASTCKRVTLVDAPSPDEFMVCCFDPLKLPRKPALPF
;
A
#
# COMPACT_ATOMS: atom_id res chain seq x y z
N MET A 1 16.17 -12.98 2.30
CA MET A 1 14.89 -12.83 3.03
C MET A 1 13.94 -11.92 2.25
N GLY A 2 12.68 -11.81 2.67
CA GLY A 2 11.71 -10.87 2.09
C GLY A 2 10.27 -11.29 2.33
N SER A 3 9.32 -10.38 2.10
CA SER A 3 7.91 -10.62 2.37
C SER A 3 7.26 -11.61 1.39
N ALA A 4 6.04 -12.07 1.69
CA ALA A 4 5.32 -12.98 0.81
C ALA A 4 5.01 -12.30 -0.53
N GLY A 5 5.32 -12.98 -1.63
CA GLY A 5 4.97 -12.51 -2.97
C GLY A 5 5.91 -11.49 -3.59
N VAL A 6 7.05 -11.15 -2.97
CA VAL A 6 8.07 -10.25 -3.58
C VAL A 6 8.95 -10.94 -4.64
N GLY A 7 8.82 -12.25 -4.84
CA GLY A 7 9.55 -12.96 -5.90
C GLY A 7 10.81 -13.72 -5.46
N LYS A 8 11.03 -13.92 -4.15
CA LYS A 8 12.19 -14.70 -3.62
C LYS A 8 12.45 -16.03 -4.35
N SER A 9 11.41 -16.82 -4.53
CA SER A 9 11.51 -18.11 -5.21
C SER A 9 11.90 -17.97 -6.69
N CYS A 10 11.46 -16.90 -7.36
CA CYS A 10 11.89 -16.60 -8.72
C CYS A 10 13.36 -16.15 -8.75
N PHE A 11 13.76 -15.30 -7.79
CA PHE A 11 15.14 -14.85 -7.64
C PHE A 11 16.10 -16.02 -7.43
N ILE A 12 15.80 -16.96 -6.53
CA ILE A 12 16.61 -18.17 -6.35
C ILE A 12 16.76 -18.95 -7.65
N MET A 13 15.67 -19.12 -8.42
CA MET A 13 15.76 -19.84 -9.68
C MET A 13 16.64 -19.11 -10.70
N LEU A 14 16.56 -17.78 -10.78
CA LEU A 14 17.42 -16.98 -11.66
C LEU A 14 18.90 -17.09 -11.26
N VAL A 15 19.20 -16.97 -9.97
CA VAL A 15 20.56 -17.18 -9.44
C VAL A 15 21.05 -18.60 -9.74
N SER A 16 20.18 -19.60 -9.58
CA SER A 16 20.51 -20.99 -9.88
C SER A 16 20.89 -21.20 -11.35
N LEU A 17 20.12 -20.61 -12.26
CA LEU A 17 20.38 -20.67 -13.70
C LEU A 17 21.66 -19.92 -14.07
N TYR A 18 21.91 -18.76 -13.47
CA TYR A 18 23.14 -18.00 -13.67
C TYR A 18 24.37 -18.81 -13.22
N LEU A 19 24.35 -19.32 -11.98
CA LEU A 19 25.43 -20.14 -11.44
C LEU A 19 25.69 -21.39 -12.29
N ALA A 20 24.65 -22.04 -12.78
CA ALA A 20 24.81 -23.22 -13.63
C ALA A 20 25.30 -22.85 -15.04
N PHE A 21 24.59 -21.98 -15.77
CA PHE A 21 24.81 -21.81 -17.20
C PHE A 21 25.87 -20.77 -17.54
N VAL A 22 26.08 -19.78 -16.67
CA VAL A 22 27.09 -18.73 -16.84
C VAL A 22 28.37 -19.12 -16.10
N GLU A 23 28.28 -19.37 -14.78
CA GLU A 23 29.45 -19.72 -13.94
C GLU A 23 29.89 -21.19 -14.04
N LYS A 24 29.17 -22.00 -14.82
CA LYS A 24 29.46 -23.43 -15.05
C LYS A 24 29.55 -24.26 -13.77
N LYS A 25 28.83 -23.86 -12.71
CA LYS A 25 28.77 -24.57 -11.44
C LYS A 25 27.73 -25.68 -11.44
N LYS A 26 27.90 -26.64 -10.53
CA LYS A 26 26.84 -27.56 -10.13
C LYS A 26 25.94 -26.87 -9.11
N VAL A 27 24.63 -26.93 -9.30
CA VAL A 27 23.65 -26.25 -8.45
C VAL A 27 22.57 -27.22 -8.04
N PHE A 28 22.28 -27.30 -6.74
CA PHE A 28 21.28 -28.17 -6.15
C PHE A 28 20.24 -27.32 -5.42
N VAL A 29 19.04 -27.22 -5.99
CA VAL A 29 17.95 -26.40 -5.46
C VAL A 29 16.94 -27.28 -4.74
N VAL A 30 16.69 -27.02 -3.47
CA VAL A 30 15.64 -27.63 -2.67
C VAL A 30 14.49 -26.64 -2.54
N ARG A 31 13.27 -27.06 -2.89
CA ARG A 31 12.09 -26.21 -2.82
C ARG A 31 10.90 -26.91 -2.15
N ARG A 32 10.29 -26.25 -1.17
CA ARG A 32 9.04 -26.71 -0.56
C ARG A 32 7.89 -26.64 -1.55
N LEU A 33 7.10 -27.72 -1.66
CA LEU A 33 5.85 -27.72 -2.43
C LEU A 33 4.68 -27.31 -1.53
N ARG A 34 3.77 -26.47 -2.04
CA ARG A 34 2.55 -26.09 -1.33
C ARG A 34 1.46 -27.14 -1.57
N GLY A 35 0.72 -27.52 -0.51
CA GLY A 35 -0.47 -28.38 -0.59
C GLY A 35 -0.26 -29.84 -0.18
N PHE A 36 0.97 -30.26 0.08
CA PHE A 36 1.30 -31.57 0.62
C PHE A 36 2.24 -31.36 1.82
N SER A 37 1.83 -31.79 3.01
CA SER A 37 2.71 -31.75 4.17
C SER A 37 3.97 -32.56 3.84
N GLU A 38 5.14 -31.91 3.94
CA GLU A 38 6.48 -32.49 3.82
C GLU A 38 7.00 -32.82 2.40
N ALA A 39 6.23 -32.57 1.33
CA ALA A 39 6.71 -32.81 -0.02
C ALA A 39 7.63 -31.70 -0.53
N SER A 40 8.80 -32.10 -1.01
CA SER A 40 9.81 -31.18 -1.56
C SER A 40 10.13 -31.53 -3.00
N ALA A 41 10.47 -30.52 -3.80
CA ALA A 41 11.09 -30.70 -5.10
C ALA A 41 12.58 -30.39 -5.03
N VAL A 42 13.34 -31.14 -5.80
CA VAL A 42 14.77 -30.94 -6.02
C VAL A 42 15.01 -30.71 -7.50
N VAL A 43 15.76 -29.66 -7.80
CA VAL A 43 16.29 -29.38 -9.14
C VAL A 43 17.80 -29.36 -9.04
N TYR A 44 18.46 -30.25 -9.78
CA TYR A 44 19.90 -30.25 -9.94
C TYR A 44 20.25 -29.78 -11.35
N LEU A 45 21.17 -28.83 -11.44
CA LEU A 45 21.70 -28.27 -12.67
C LEU A 45 23.21 -28.53 -12.70
N ASP A 46 23.67 -29.20 -13.74
CA ASP A 46 25.09 -29.36 -14.03
C ASP A 46 25.47 -28.45 -15.19
N GLY A 47 26.05 -27.30 -14.85
CA GLY A 47 26.50 -26.31 -15.82
C GLY A 47 27.57 -26.81 -16.78
N GLY A 48 28.44 -27.71 -16.32
CA GLY A 48 29.54 -28.26 -17.09
C GLY A 48 29.06 -29.27 -18.13
N ASN A 49 28.10 -30.11 -17.76
CA ASN A 49 27.53 -31.14 -18.63
C ASN A 49 26.21 -30.73 -19.30
N ALA A 50 25.77 -29.48 -19.12
CA ALA A 50 24.50 -28.95 -19.60
C ALA A 50 23.29 -29.86 -19.29
N SER A 51 23.29 -30.49 -18.10
CA SER A 51 22.27 -31.46 -17.71
C SER A 51 21.37 -30.93 -16.60
N CYS A 52 20.14 -31.44 -16.54
CA CYS A 52 19.15 -31.06 -15.54
C CYS A 52 18.43 -32.30 -15.02
N ILE A 53 18.44 -32.49 -13.70
CA ILE A 53 17.67 -33.53 -13.01
C ILE A 53 16.59 -32.84 -12.18
N ARG A 54 15.34 -33.30 -12.29
CA ARG A 54 14.22 -32.80 -11.49
C ARG A 54 13.54 -33.97 -10.80
N LYS A 55 13.37 -33.87 -9.49
CA LYS A 55 12.63 -34.84 -8.67
C LYS A 55 11.64 -34.08 -7.80
N ALA A 56 10.44 -34.61 -7.64
CA ALA A 56 9.39 -34.03 -6.81
C ALA A 56 8.91 -35.04 -5.76
N ASN A 57 8.17 -34.55 -4.77
CA ASN A 57 7.60 -35.36 -3.68
C ASN A 57 8.67 -36.16 -2.90
N LEU A 58 9.84 -35.55 -2.69
CA LEU A 58 10.91 -36.12 -1.88
C LEU A 58 10.70 -35.77 -0.40
N THR A 59 10.98 -36.75 0.47
CA THR A 59 11.04 -36.58 1.92
C THR A 59 12.35 -35.92 2.32
N ALA A 60 12.39 -35.30 3.51
CA ALA A 60 13.59 -34.63 4.01
C ALA A 60 14.80 -35.58 4.12
N ALA A 61 14.60 -36.81 4.59
CA ALA A 61 15.66 -37.83 4.66
C ALA A 61 16.23 -38.21 3.28
N LYS A 62 15.37 -38.27 2.25
CA LYS A 62 15.83 -38.49 0.87
C LYS A 62 16.63 -37.30 0.36
N ILE A 63 16.26 -36.08 0.71
CA ILE A 63 16.99 -34.88 0.30
C ILE A 63 18.37 -34.83 0.97
N ALA A 64 18.43 -35.04 2.28
CA ALA A 64 19.67 -34.98 3.05
C ALA A 64 20.74 -35.99 2.57
N SER A 65 20.32 -37.13 1.99
CA SER A 65 21.23 -38.15 1.44
C SER A 65 21.60 -37.96 -0.03
N LEU A 66 21.05 -36.97 -0.73
CA LEU A 66 21.42 -36.71 -2.13
C LEU A 66 22.84 -36.12 -2.24
N PRO A 67 23.23 -35.07 -1.51
CA PRO A 67 24.55 -34.44 -1.66
C PRO A 67 25.75 -35.40 -1.50
N ASP A 68 25.63 -36.45 -0.69
CA ASP A 68 26.69 -37.45 -0.48
C ASP A 68 26.96 -38.31 -1.72
N ARG A 69 26.05 -38.34 -2.69
CA ARG A 69 26.25 -39.11 -3.92
C ARG A 69 27.25 -38.38 -4.81
N LYS A 70 28.16 -39.15 -5.43
CA LYS A 70 29.15 -38.64 -6.39
C LYS A 70 28.57 -37.71 -7.47
N GLU A 71 27.33 -37.99 -7.90
CA GLU A 71 26.62 -37.19 -8.89
C GLU A 71 26.35 -35.73 -8.43
N PHE A 72 26.22 -35.48 -7.12
CA PHE A 72 25.89 -34.19 -6.52
C PHE A 72 27.05 -33.54 -5.74
N GLN A 73 28.22 -34.19 -5.69
CA GLN A 73 29.41 -33.61 -5.05
C GLN A 73 29.79 -32.27 -5.67
N ASP A 74 30.23 -31.35 -4.81
CA ASP A 74 30.61 -29.95 -5.09
C ASP A 74 29.45 -29.06 -5.59
N ALA A 75 28.21 -29.52 -5.48
CA ALA A 75 27.05 -28.69 -5.83
C ALA A 75 26.82 -27.59 -4.79
N LEU A 76 26.58 -26.37 -5.28
CA LEU A 76 26.07 -25.29 -4.45
C LEU A 76 24.61 -25.58 -4.11
N VAL A 77 24.29 -25.63 -2.82
CA VAL A 77 22.96 -25.95 -2.31
C VAL A 77 22.19 -24.67 -2.01
N LEU A 78 21.04 -24.51 -2.67
CA LEU A 78 20.14 -23.38 -2.54
C LEU A 78 18.79 -23.87 -2.03
N VAL A 79 18.22 -23.23 -1.01
CA VAL A 79 17.00 -23.68 -0.35
C VAL A 79 15.91 -22.60 -0.45
N ASP A 80 14.71 -22.99 -0.87
CA ASP A 80 13.54 -22.12 -1.05
C ASP A 80 12.32 -22.63 -0.28
N GLY A 81 11.71 -21.74 0.50
CA GLY A 81 10.44 -22.00 1.19
C GLY A 81 10.54 -22.68 2.56
N TYR A 82 11.73 -22.65 3.16
CA TYR A 82 11.98 -23.13 4.53
C TYR A 82 12.55 -22.00 5.38
N SER A 83 12.27 -22.05 6.68
CA SER A 83 13.01 -21.28 7.67
C SER A 83 14.36 -21.89 7.99
N ARG A 84 15.27 -21.10 8.55
CA ARG A 84 16.56 -21.63 9.04
C ARG A 84 16.36 -22.74 10.08
N LYS A 85 15.45 -22.51 11.04
CA LYS A 85 15.06 -23.51 12.05
C LYS A 85 14.50 -24.80 11.44
N GLU A 86 13.70 -24.68 10.37
CA GLU A 86 13.18 -25.84 9.65
C GLU A 86 14.28 -26.58 8.88
N VAL A 87 15.23 -25.87 8.27
CA VAL A 87 16.36 -26.49 7.59
C VAL A 87 17.21 -27.28 8.57
N ASP A 88 17.59 -26.67 9.69
CA ASP A 88 18.41 -27.30 10.72
C ASP A 88 17.71 -28.54 11.31
N ARG A 89 16.39 -28.49 11.50
CA ARG A 89 15.60 -29.63 12.01
C ARG A 89 15.36 -30.73 10.98
N GLN A 90 15.04 -30.39 9.74
CA GLN A 90 14.56 -31.35 8.74
C GLN A 90 15.69 -31.94 7.90
N PHE A 91 16.70 -31.13 7.59
CA PHE A 91 17.83 -31.53 6.76
C PHE A 91 19.13 -31.72 7.56
N GLY A 92 19.11 -31.42 8.87
CA GLY A 92 20.25 -31.64 9.76
C GLY A 92 21.45 -30.76 9.39
N LEU A 93 22.61 -31.39 9.18
CA LEU A 93 23.87 -30.72 8.82
C LEU A 93 24.01 -30.41 7.32
N LEU A 94 22.92 -30.42 6.54
CA LEU A 94 22.98 -30.10 5.11
C LEU A 94 23.64 -28.73 4.90
N PRO A 95 24.86 -28.66 4.34
CA PRO A 95 25.50 -27.37 4.12
C PRO A 95 24.79 -26.67 2.96
N PHE A 96 24.23 -25.49 3.22
CA PHE A 96 23.61 -24.65 2.19
C PHE A 96 24.35 -23.32 2.05
N GLN A 97 24.40 -22.80 0.83
CA GLN A 97 25.03 -21.52 0.53
C GLN A 97 24.01 -20.38 0.46
N VAL A 98 22.77 -20.66 0.07
CA VAL A 98 21.73 -19.63 -0.03
C VAL A 98 20.40 -20.16 0.49
N LEU A 99 19.72 -19.35 1.31
CA LEU A 99 18.39 -19.63 1.83
C LEU A 99 17.43 -18.48 1.50
N ALA A 100 16.36 -18.77 0.76
CA ALA A 100 15.22 -17.87 0.63
C ALA A 100 14.16 -18.22 1.68
N SER A 101 14.19 -17.48 2.79
CA SER A 101 13.14 -17.53 3.78
C SER A 101 12.23 -16.30 3.78
N SER A 102 11.03 -16.47 4.34
CA SER A 102 10.18 -15.40 4.85
C SER A 102 10.82 -14.71 6.05
N THR A 103 10.43 -13.45 6.26
CA THR A 103 10.92 -12.59 7.34
C THR A 103 10.29 -12.84 8.71
N GLU A 104 9.47 -13.88 8.83
CA GLU A 104 8.82 -14.26 10.11
C GLU A 104 9.71 -15.17 10.96
N ASP A 105 10.87 -15.55 10.44
CA ASP A 105 11.88 -16.23 11.22
C ASP A 105 12.68 -15.21 12.02
N GLU A 106 12.84 -15.47 13.33
CA GLU A 106 13.73 -14.70 14.19
C GLU A 106 15.10 -14.52 13.52
N ILE A 107 15.46 -13.27 13.28
CA ILE A 107 16.77 -12.87 12.77
C ILE A 107 17.80 -13.28 13.82
N ASN A 108 18.46 -14.41 13.58
CA ASN A 108 19.53 -14.90 14.45
C ASN A 108 20.86 -14.34 13.98
N PHE A 109 21.32 -13.30 14.69
CA PHE A 109 22.64 -12.70 14.53
C PHE A 109 23.75 -13.60 15.10
N ASP A 110 24.00 -14.75 14.49
CA ASP A 110 25.17 -15.57 14.85
C ASP A 110 26.46 -15.13 14.12
N GLY A 111 26.40 -14.06 13.32
CA GLY A 111 27.53 -13.45 12.62
C GLY A 111 28.11 -14.28 11.47
N SER A 112 27.60 -15.49 11.23
CA SER A 112 28.11 -16.42 10.21
C SER A 112 27.38 -16.32 8.86
N ALA A 113 26.25 -15.64 8.81
CA ALA A 113 25.42 -15.47 7.63
C ALA A 113 25.27 -13.99 7.25
N CYS A 114 25.42 -13.69 5.95
CA CYS A 114 25.04 -12.39 5.39
C CYS A 114 23.55 -12.43 5.02
N GLU A 115 22.75 -11.57 5.63
CA GLU A 115 21.33 -11.48 5.33
C GLU A 115 21.07 -10.38 4.31
N VAL A 116 20.34 -10.71 3.25
CA VAL A 116 19.93 -9.77 2.21
C VAL A 116 18.40 -9.76 2.13
N VAL A 117 17.78 -8.58 2.06
CA VAL A 117 16.34 -8.44 1.86
C VAL A 117 16.02 -8.27 0.37
N LEU A 118 14.99 -8.98 -0.10
CA LEU A 118 14.31 -8.66 -1.34
C LEU A 118 13.15 -7.72 -0.99
N PRO A 119 13.24 -6.42 -1.34
CA PRO A 119 12.22 -5.46 -0.99
C PRO A 119 10.93 -5.67 -1.81
N GLY A 120 9.86 -5.01 -1.39
CA GLY A 120 8.67 -4.81 -2.20
C GLY A 120 9.02 -4.09 -3.50
N TRP A 121 8.30 -4.44 -4.57
CA TRP A 121 8.51 -3.87 -5.89
C TRP A 121 8.15 -2.38 -5.93
N GLN A 122 8.93 -1.57 -6.67
CA GLN A 122 8.52 -0.20 -6.96
C GLN A 122 7.33 -0.22 -7.92
N TYR A 123 6.59 0.89 -7.94
CA TYR A 123 5.43 1.00 -8.81
C TYR A 123 5.77 0.86 -10.30
N SER A 124 6.82 1.56 -10.72
CA SER A 124 7.26 1.63 -12.12
C SER A 124 7.68 0.26 -12.66
N ASP A 125 8.26 -0.59 -11.81
CA ASP A 125 8.65 -1.96 -12.17
C ASP A 125 7.42 -2.85 -12.38
N LEU A 126 6.38 -2.67 -11.57
CA LEU A 126 5.14 -3.45 -11.69
C LEU A 126 4.31 -3.06 -12.92
N LEU A 127 4.37 -1.79 -13.36
CA LEU A 127 3.65 -1.32 -14.54
C LEU A 127 4.00 -2.12 -15.81
N GLN A 128 5.24 -2.61 -15.93
CA GLN A 128 5.68 -3.41 -17.06
C GLN A 128 4.99 -4.78 -17.14
N TYR A 129 4.39 -5.23 -16.04
CA TYR A 129 3.70 -6.50 -15.92
C TYR A 129 2.17 -6.37 -15.90
N ALA A 130 1.62 -5.17 -16.17
CA ALA A 130 0.23 -4.81 -15.89
C ALA A 130 -0.66 -4.66 -17.13
N GLU A 131 -1.79 -5.36 -17.15
CA GLU A 131 -2.97 -5.02 -17.98
C GLU A 131 -4.13 -4.40 -17.15
N LEU A 132 -4.06 -4.43 -15.81
CA LEU A 132 -5.14 -4.01 -14.90
C LEU A 132 -4.71 -2.96 -13.87
N LYS A 133 -5.66 -2.11 -13.45
CA LYS A 133 -5.46 -0.99 -12.50
C LYS A 133 -4.96 -1.49 -11.13
N PRO A 134 -3.77 -1.07 -10.68
CA PRO A 134 -3.11 -1.62 -9.50
C PRO A 134 -3.49 -0.86 -8.22
N GLU A 135 -4.28 -1.48 -7.35
CA GLU A 135 -4.44 -1.04 -5.96
C GLU A 135 -3.63 -1.92 -4.97
N ASP A 136 -2.82 -2.85 -5.48
CA ASP A 136 -2.27 -3.98 -4.73
C ASP A 136 -0.72 -4.01 -4.63
N GLY A 137 -0.12 -2.97 -4.06
CA GLY A 137 1.22 -2.99 -3.42
C GLY A 137 2.41 -3.62 -4.14
N GLY A 138 3.49 -3.86 -3.39
CA GLY A 138 4.78 -4.37 -3.90
C GLY A 138 4.86 -5.89 -4.04
N SER A 139 3.75 -6.59 -4.31
CA SER A 139 3.67 -8.07 -4.39
C SER A 139 3.29 -8.55 -5.78
N ILE A 140 4.26 -9.13 -6.51
CA ILE A 140 4.01 -9.73 -7.84
C ILE A 140 2.98 -10.87 -7.77
N ARG A 141 2.89 -11.55 -6.63
CA ARG A 141 1.90 -12.62 -6.43
C ARG A 141 0.47 -12.09 -6.40
N ASN A 142 0.23 -10.97 -5.70
CA ASN A 142 -1.10 -10.35 -5.66
C ASN A 142 -1.42 -9.74 -7.02
N PHE A 143 -0.41 -9.17 -7.68
CA PHE A 143 -0.52 -8.58 -9.01
C PHE A 143 -1.05 -9.53 -10.09
N ARG A 144 -0.80 -10.85 -9.95
CA ARG A 144 -1.28 -11.88 -10.88
C ARG A 144 -2.61 -12.53 -10.49
N LYS A 145 -3.20 -12.17 -9.35
CA LYS A 145 -4.46 -12.75 -8.88
C LYS A 145 -5.65 -11.95 -9.37
N HIS A 146 -6.81 -12.60 -9.41
CA HIS A 146 -8.06 -11.89 -9.64
C HIS A 146 -8.29 -10.89 -8.50
N ARG A 147 -8.71 -9.67 -8.85
CA ARG A 147 -8.87 -8.55 -7.90
C ARG A 147 -9.73 -8.94 -6.69
N GLU A 148 -10.82 -9.66 -6.92
CA GLU A 148 -11.75 -10.08 -5.88
C GLU A 148 -11.12 -11.03 -4.86
N ASP A 149 -10.25 -11.94 -5.29
CA ASP A 149 -9.56 -12.86 -4.39
C ASP A 149 -8.58 -12.12 -3.47
N VAL A 150 -7.93 -11.08 -4.00
CA VAL A 150 -7.02 -10.24 -3.24
C VAL A 150 -7.79 -9.45 -2.19
N LYS A 151 -8.92 -8.83 -2.58
CA LYS A 151 -9.82 -8.09 -1.67
C LYS A 151 -10.35 -8.96 -0.55
N ASN A 152 -10.91 -10.13 -0.86
CA ASN A 152 -11.42 -11.07 0.15
C ASN A 152 -10.32 -11.47 1.14
N GLY A 153 -9.10 -11.70 0.65
CA GLY A 153 -7.95 -11.97 1.49
C GLY A 153 -7.58 -10.81 2.42
N ILE A 154 -7.65 -9.56 1.94
CA ILE A 154 -7.37 -8.36 2.72
C ILE A 154 -8.47 -8.09 3.74
N ASP A 155 -9.74 -8.29 3.37
CA ASP A 155 -10.87 -8.07 4.25
C ASP A 155 -10.88 -8.98 5.47
N GLY A 156 -10.49 -10.25 5.31
CA GLY A 156 -10.29 -11.16 6.44
C GLY A 156 -9.25 -10.60 7.44
N ILE A 157 -8.17 -10.01 6.94
CA ILE A 157 -7.10 -9.43 7.79
C ILE A 157 -7.56 -8.13 8.44
N CYS A 158 -8.18 -7.24 7.69
CA CYS A 158 -8.69 -5.96 8.18
C CYS A 158 -9.81 -6.15 9.21
N GLY A 159 -10.61 -7.21 9.09
CA GLY A 159 -11.60 -7.60 10.10
C GLY A 159 -10.97 -7.88 11.47
N LEU A 160 -9.81 -8.53 11.51
CA LEU A 160 -9.06 -8.77 12.75
C LEU A 160 -8.56 -7.46 13.38
N ALA A 161 -7.97 -6.58 12.57
CA ALA A 161 -7.48 -5.28 13.03
C ALA A 161 -8.61 -4.37 13.57
N LYS A 162 -9.78 -4.38 12.92
CA LYS A 162 -10.97 -3.65 13.38
C LYS A 162 -11.41 -4.09 14.77
N ASN A 163 -11.39 -5.39 15.05
CA ASN A 163 -11.80 -5.94 16.34
C ASN A 163 -10.80 -5.63 17.46
N ALA A 164 -9.51 -5.51 17.13
CA ALA A 164 -8.47 -5.16 18.08
C ALA A 164 -8.46 -3.67 18.46
N GLN A 165 -9.19 -2.81 17.72
CA GLN A 165 -9.15 -1.33 17.81
C GLN A 165 -7.74 -0.72 17.84
N THR A 166 -6.75 -1.51 17.48
CA THR A 166 -5.34 -1.19 17.52
C THR A 166 -4.76 -1.64 16.20
N VAL A 167 -4.20 -0.67 15.48
CA VAL A 167 -3.30 -0.94 14.35
C VAL A 167 -1.87 -1.10 14.87
N ASP A 168 -1.69 -1.20 16.20
CA ASP A 168 -0.37 -1.28 16.80
C ASP A 168 0.29 -2.62 16.45
N ILE A 169 1.09 -2.52 15.41
CA ILE A 169 1.73 -3.57 14.64
C ILE A 169 2.72 -4.37 15.49
N GLU A 170 3.30 -3.75 16.53
CA GLU A 170 4.23 -4.42 17.45
C GLU A 170 3.50 -5.33 18.45
N SER A 171 2.32 -4.92 18.93
CA SER A 171 1.51 -5.71 19.88
C SER A 171 1.01 -7.04 19.28
N VAL A 172 0.78 -7.08 17.96
CA VAL A 172 0.25 -8.27 17.26
C VAL A 172 1.36 -9.29 16.95
N HIS A 173 2.62 -8.89 16.89
CA HIS A 173 3.75 -9.84 16.81
C HIS A 173 3.84 -10.73 18.06
N GLN A 174 3.33 -10.30 19.20
CA GLN A 174 3.26 -11.10 20.42
C GLN A 174 2.06 -12.09 20.43
N ALA A 175 1.10 -11.97 19.51
CA ALA A 175 -0.15 -12.76 19.52
C ALA A 175 -0.08 -14.13 18.80
N GLY A 176 1.11 -14.58 18.37
CA GLY A 176 1.35 -15.92 17.82
C GLY A 176 1.38 -16.02 16.28
N SER A 177 1.95 -17.13 15.77
CA SER A 177 2.40 -17.31 14.37
C SER A 177 1.30 -17.37 13.31
N GLN A 178 0.03 -17.60 13.67
CA GLN A 178 -1.07 -17.60 12.69
C GLN A 178 -1.54 -16.19 12.32
N VAL A 179 -1.34 -15.21 13.22
CA VAL A 179 -1.72 -13.83 12.98
C VAL A 179 -0.66 -13.12 12.13
N SER A 180 0.63 -13.46 12.28
CA SER A 180 1.73 -12.92 11.47
C SER A 180 1.62 -13.25 9.98
N ASP A 181 1.35 -14.51 9.62
CA ASP A 181 1.26 -14.99 8.22
C ASP A 181 0.09 -14.34 7.46
N SER A 182 -0.94 -13.91 8.20
CA SER A 182 -2.08 -13.17 7.67
C SER A 182 -1.70 -11.73 7.29
N PHE A 183 -0.97 -11.01 8.16
CA PHE A 183 -0.52 -9.63 7.86
C PHE A 183 0.59 -9.56 6.80
N GLY A 184 1.34 -10.64 6.57
CA GLY A 184 2.30 -10.74 5.46
C GLY A 184 1.68 -10.56 4.06
N ARG A 185 0.35 -10.59 3.93
CA ARG A 185 -0.38 -10.31 2.68
C ARG A 185 -0.61 -8.81 2.41
N VAL A 186 -0.48 -7.95 3.41
CA VAL A 186 -0.69 -6.50 3.29
C VAL A 186 0.56 -5.69 3.61
N ARG A 187 1.62 -6.34 4.11
CA ARG A 187 2.89 -5.69 4.46
C ARG A 187 4.04 -6.20 3.61
N ARG A 188 4.95 -5.30 3.27
CA ARG A 188 6.24 -5.65 2.67
C ARG A 188 7.40 -4.92 3.34
N TYR A 189 8.52 -5.62 3.45
CA TYR A 189 9.80 -4.96 3.71
C TYR A 189 10.21 -4.18 2.48
N TYR A 190 10.67 -2.97 2.71
CA TYR A 190 11.34 -2.12 1.74
C TYR A 190 12.71 -1.74 2.31
N VAL A 191 13.59 -1.27 1.43
CA VAL A 191 14.85 -0.63 1.82
C VAL A 191 14.66 0.89 1.81
N VAL A 192 15.38 1.61 2.66
CA VAL A 192 15.29 3.09 2.77
C VAL A 192 15.68 3.78 1.46
N ASP A 193 16.77 3.33 0.83
CA ASP A 193 17.20 3.79 -0.50
C ASP A 193 17.48 2.57 -1.38
N PRO A 194 16.70 2.33 -2.44
CA PRO A 194 16.92 1.22 -3.35
C PRO A 194 18.14 1.40 -4.27
N ASN A 195 18.78 2.58 -4.28
CA ASN A 195 19.99 2.82 -5.07
C ASN A 195 21.28 2.57 -4.27
N ASP A 196 21.18 2.32 -2.97
CA ASP A 196 22.32 2.01 -2.11
C ASP A 196 22.35 0.51 -1.81
N GLU A 197 23.39 -0.17 -2.29
CA GLU A 197 23.60 -1.60 -2.05
C GLU A 197 23.67 -1.94 -0.54
N VAL A 198 24.22 -1.04 0.28
CA VAL A 198 24.34 -1.22 1.73
C VAL A 198 22.97 -1.42 2.38
N HIS A 199 21.93 -0.78 1.83
CA HIS A 199 20.60 -0.85 2.39
C HIS A 199 19.92 -2.21 2.18
N TYR A 200 20.44 -3.05 1.28
CA TYR A 200 19.89 -4.39 1.05
C TYR A 200 20.36 -5.42 2.08
N TRP A 201 21.47 -5.18 2.78
CA TRP A 201 22.02 -6.12 3.75
C TRP A 201 22.19 -5.56 5.17
N GLN A 202 22.10 -4.24 5.36
CA GLN A 202 22.04 -3.65 6.71
C GLN A 202 20.59 -3.55 7.20
N VAL A 203 20.26 -4.34 8.23
CA VAL A 203 18.91 -4.44 8.81
C VAL A 203 18.36 -3.09 9.28
N CYS A 204 19.20 -2.16 9.75
CA CYS A 204 18.78 -0.82 10.18
C CYS A 204 18.14 0.00 9.05
N ASN A 205 18.40 -0.36 7.79
CA ASN A 205 17.86 0.29 6.60
C ASN A 205 16.62 -0.42 6.03
N TRP A 206 16.09 -1.43 6.73
CA TRP A 206 14.88 -2.13 6.32
C TRP A 206 13.66 -1.53 7.03
N ARG A 207 12.57 -1.34 6.27
CA ARG A 207 11.32 -0.78 6.75
C ARG A 207 10.15 -1.67 6.38
N LEU A 208 9.39 -2.12 7.38
CA LEU A 208 8.15 -2.86 7.16
C LEU A 208 6.99 -1.88 6.96
N GLN A 209 6.30 -1.97 5.83
CA GLN A 209 5.25 -1.03 5.46
C GLN A 209 3.98 -1.77 5.07
N VAL A 210 2.82 -1.25 5.47
CA VAL A 210 1.56 -1.59 4.81
C VAL A 210 1.61 -0.97 3.42
N ASP A 211 1.37 -1.75 2.39
CA ASP A 211 1.57 -1.28 1.02
C ASP A 211 0.42 -1.67 0.08
N SER A 212 -0.69 -2.18 0.61
CA SER A 212 -1.94 -2.31 -0.16
C SER A 212 -2.79 -1.06 0.00
N GLY A 213 -3.13 -0.42 -1.11
CA GLY A 213 -4.03 0.75 -1.10
C GLY A 213 -5.43 0.38 -0.62
N TYR A 214 -5.92 -0.80 -1.01
CA TYR A 214 -7.16 -1.37 -0.49
C TYR A 214 -7.11 -1.54 1.05
N ALA A 215 -6.02 -2.09 1.59
CA ALA A 215 -5.85 -2.21 3.04
C ALA A 215 -5.85 -0.84 3.72
N PHE A 216 -5.13 0.15 3.20
CA PHE A 216 -5.14 1.52 3.71
C PHE A 216 -6.55 2.10 3.81
N LYS A 217 -7.40 1.90 2.80
CA LYS A 217 -8.79 2.35 2.84
C LYS A 217 -9.64 1.64 3.90
N ARG A 218 -9.34 0.37 4.22
CA ARG A 218 -10.07 -0.42 5.23
C ARG A 218 -9.67 -0.11 6.67
N ILE A 219 -8.37 0.00 6.94
CA ILE A 219 -7.84 0.16 8.31
C ILE A 219 -7.33 1.57 8.62
N GLY A 220 -7.15 2.43 7.62
CA GLY A 220 -6.66 3.80 7.81
C GLY A 220 -7.54 4.64 8.73
N ARG A 221 -8.85 4.36 8.78
CA ARG A 221 -9.74 5.05 9.73
C ARG A 221 -9.41 4.80 11.21
N PHE A 222 -8.64 3.76 11.52
CA PHE A 222 -8.20 3.39 12.88
C PHE A 222 -6.74 3.77 13.17
N MET A 223 -5.99 4.31 12.20
CA MET A 223 -4.62 4.76 12.39
C MET A 223 -4.58 6.18 12.95
N ASP A 224 -3.59 6.48 13.79
CA ASP A 224 -3.32 7.86 14.22
C ASP A 224 -2.61 8.67 13.13
N TRP A 225 -2.62 10.00 13.30
CA TRP A 225 -2.00 10.93 12.37
C TRP A 225 -0.52 10.62 12.10
N ASP A 226 0.26 10.33 13.17
CA ASP A 226 1.70 10.09 13.04
C ASP A 226 2.00 8.83 12.21
N ILE A 227 1.14 7.80 12.31
CA ILE A 227 1.23 6.58 11.50
C ILE A 227 0.90 6.89 10.03
N HIS A 228 -0.17 7.64 9.75
CA HIS A 228 -0.50 8.06 8.39
C HIS A 228 0.63 8.86 7.75
N PHE A 229 1.19 9.80 8.50
CA PHE A 229 2.26 10.67 8.05
C PHE A 229 3.52 9.86 7.73
N GLY A 230 3.93 8.95 8.62
CA GLY A 230 5.09 8.09 8.40
C GLY A 230 4.94 7.18 7.16
N HIS A 231 3.76 6.61 6.93
CA HIS A 231 3.50 5.84 5.70
C HIS A 231 3.55 6.70 4.43
N TYR A 232 3.00 7.92 4.47
CA TYR A 232 3.04 8.85 3.34
C TYR A 232 4.48 9.28 3.00
N GLU A 233 5.25 9.70 4.00
CA GLU A 233 6.64 10.14 3.83
C GLU A 233 7.50 9.01 3.25
N PHE A 234 7.36 7.80 3.80
CA PHE A 234 8.05 6.62 3.27
C PHE A 234 7.65 6.32 1.83
N ALA A 235 6.34 6.28 1.53
CA ALA A 235 5.84 5.97 0.19
C ALA A 235 6.32 6.95 -0.87
N GLN A 236 6.43 8.24 -0.50
CA GLN A 236 6.96 9.29 -1.34
C GLN A 236 8.45 9.07 -1.64
N GLN A 237 9.25 8.83 -0.60
CA GLN A 237 10.70 8.64 -0.73
C GLN A 237 11.04 7.37 -1.52
N ALA A 238 10.39 6.25 -1.20
CA ALA A 238 10.63 4.96 -1.83
C ALA A 238 9.86 4.75 -3.16
N ARG A 239 9.15 5.76 -3.66
CA ARG A 239 8.39 5.75 -4.93
C ARG A 239 7.48 4.53 -5.09
N THR A 240 6.76 4.22 -4.03
CA THR A 240 5.99 2.98 -3.94
C THR A 240 4.65 3.08 -4.67
N GLY A 241 4.08 1.93 -5.05
CA GLY A 241 2.79 1.87 -5.73
C GLY A 241 1.59 2.31 -4.89
N PHE A 242 1.77 2.44 -3.58
CA PHE A 242 0.71 2.82 -2.65
C PHE A 242 0.76 4.29 -2.23
N TRP A 243 1.65 5.10 -2.80
CA TRP A 243 1.79 6.52 -2.43
C TRP A 243 0.48 7.30 -2.53
N GLY A 244 -0.34 7.04 -3.56
CA GLY A 244 -1.65 7.65 -3.71
C GLY A 244 -2.62 7.31 -2.57
N ALA A 245 -2.69 6.04 -2.16
CA ALA A 245 -3.55 5.61 -1.07
C ALA A 245 -3.03 6.08 0.30
N ALA A 246 -1.70 6.11 0.50
CA ALA A 246 -1.10 6.68 1.70
C ALA A 246 -1.40 8.18 1.81
N TYR A 247 -1.29 8.92 0.69
CA TYR A 247 -1.64 10.33 0.63
C TYR A 247 -3.13 10.56 0.92
N GLU A 248 -4.03 9.81 0.30
CA GLU A 248 -5.48 9.87 0.56
C GLU A 248 -5.77 9.71 2.05
N GLN A 249 -5.27 8.65 2.68
CA GLN A 249 -5.50 8.39 4.10
C GLN A 249 -4.82 9.43 4.99
N CYS A 250 -3.65 9.94 4.60
CA CYS A 250 -3.01 11.05 5.30
C CYS A 250 -3.90 12.30 5.25
N PHE A 251 -4.35 12.74 4.08
CA PHE A 251 -5.24 13.90 3.94
C PHE A 251 -6.50 13.77 4.81
N HIS A 252 -7.21 12.65 4.76
CA HIS A 252 -8.41 12.46 5.58
C HIS A 252 -8.08 12.32 7.07
N GLY A 253 -6.93 11.72 7.40
CA GLY A 253 -6.39 11.67 8.75
C GLY A 253 -6.13 13.08 9.32
N ALA A 254 -5.63 14.00 8.50
CA ALA A 254 -5.43 15.41 8.87
C ALA A 254 -6.78 16.07 9.20
N VAL A 255 -7.78 15.92 8.33
CA VAL A 255 -9.13 16.47 8.56
C VAL A 255 -9.73 15.90 9.85
N ARG A 256 -9.54 14.60 10.10
CA ARG A 256 -9.99 13.94 11.33
C ARG A 256 -9.26 14.42 12.58
N GLN A 257 -7.97 14.73 12.46
CA GLN A 257 -7.16 15.15 13.59
C GLN A 257 -7.36 16.62 13.93
N ALA A 258 -7.55 17.46 12.91
CA ALA A 258 -7.76 18.90 13.07
C ALA A 258 -8.99 19.22 13.95
N THR A 259 -9.99 18.34 13.94
CA THR A 259 -11.22 18.47 14.74
C THR A 259 -11.05 18.04 16.20
N LYS A 260 -9.94 17.35 16.51
CA LYS A 260 -9.55 16.93 17.87
C LYS A 260 -8.54 17.87 18.54
N TRP A 261 -7.84 18.72 17.77
CA TRP A 261 -6.88 19.67 18.33
C TRP A 261 -7.58 20.84 19.02
N TYR A 262 -6.93 21.40 20.04
CA TYR A 262 -7.37 22.62 20.69
C TYR A 262 -6.31 23.73 20.55
N PRO A 263 -6.68 24.94 20.06
CA PRO A 263 -7.99 25.24 19.47
C PRO A 263 -8.23 24.41 18.20
N VAL A 264 -9.50 24.14 17.87
CA VAL A 264 -9.88 23.38 16.66
C VAL A 264 -9.23 24.02 15.46
N GLN A 265 -8.45 23.22 14.73
CA GLN A 265 -7.75 23.70 13.54
C GLN A 265 -8.58 23.41 12.28
N MET A 266 -8.38 24.25 11.28
CA MET A 266 -8.98 24.11 9.96
C MET A 266 -7.96 23.46 9.03
N VAL A 267 -8.39 22.46 8.25
CA VAL A 267 -7.59 22.05 7.10
C VAL A 267 -7.91 22.98 5.96
N ASN A 268 -6.96 23.86 5.65
CA ASN A 268 -7.03 24.74 4.49
C ASN A 268 -6.50 24.00 3.27
N VAL A 269 -7.35 23.87 2.26
CA VAL A 269 -6.92 23.41 0.94
C VAL A 269 -6.91 24.62 0.02
N VAL A 270 -5.72 24.97 -0.48
CA VAL A 270 -5.49 26.23 -1.20
C VAL A 270 -5.37 25.94 -2.69
N VAL A 271 -6.03 26.75 -3.51
CA VAL A 271 -5.92 26.64 -4.96
C VAL A 271 -4.48 26.88 -5.39
N ASN A 272 -4.01 26.06 -6.32
CA ASN A 272 -2.70 26.24 -6.90
C ASN A 272 -2.68 27.52 -7.74
N PHE A 273 -1.72 28.43 -7.49
CA PHE A 273 -1.52 29.68 -8.22
C PHE A 273 -1.01 29.49 -9.66
N ASP A 274 -1.23 28.33 -10.28
CA ASP A 274 -0.87 28.11 -11.68
C ASP A 274 -1.77 28.93 -12.61
N PRO A 275 -1.22 29.63 -13.63
CA PRO A 275 -2.01 30.34 -14.64
C PRO A 275 -3.04 29.46 -15.35
N THR A 276 -2.81 28.15 -15.52
CA THR A 276 -3.81 27.24 -16.13
C THR A 276 -5.05 27.04 -15.26
N TYR A 277 -4.97 27.33 -13.96
CA TYR A 277 -6.08 27.32 -13.01
C TYR A 277 -6.48 28.73 -12.55
N SER A 278 -6.07 29.76 -13.31
CA SER A 278 -6.39 31.17 -13.02
C SER A 278 -7.88 31.52 -13.12
N ASN A 279 -8.71 30.61 -13.62
CA ASN A 279 -10.14 30.84 -13.84
C ASN A 279 -11.02 30.17 -12.79
N GLN A 280 -10.44 29.58 -11.73
CA GLN A 280 -11.21 28.98 -10.65
C GLN A 280 -11.93 30.05 -9.81
N LYS A 281 -13.20 29.77 -9.49
CA LYS A 281 -14.10 30.67 -8.74
C LYS A 281 -13.64 30.93 -7.29
N TYR A 282 -12.95 29.98 -6.66
CA TYR A 282 -12.56 30.03 -5.25
C TYR A 282 -11.04 30.04 -5.10
N ASP A 283 -10.52 30.67 -4.04
CA ASP A 283 -9.10 30.68 -3.68
C ASP A 283 -8.72 29.57 -2.68
N ARG A 284 -9.67 29.21 -1.80
CA ARG A 284 -9.47 28.20 -0.75
C ARG A 284 -10.78 27.58 -0.28
N ILE A 285 -10.69 26.35 0.20
CA ILE A 285 -11.74 25.70 0.99
C ILE A 285 -11.26 25.48 2.42
N GLU A 286 -12.15 25.77 3.35
CA GLU A 286 -11.99 25.58 4.78
C GLU A 286 -12.73 24.31 5.25
N LEU A 287 -12.01 23.21 5.46
CA LEU A 287 -12.61 21.94 5.86
C LEU A 287 -12.77 21.84 7.38
N ARG A 288 -14.03 21.72 7.83
CA ARG A 288 -14.43 21.41 9.23
C ARG A 288 -15.06 20.03 9.28
N GLY A 289 -14.50 19.13 10.08
CA GLY A 289 -15.14 17.86 10.41
C GLY A 289 -15.79 17.89 11.79
N GLN A 290 -16.87 18.66 11.98
CA GLN A 290 -17.57 18.68 13.27
C GLN A 290 -18.08 17.28 13.64
N SER A 291 -18.50 16.52 12.64
CA SER A 291 -18.81 15.09 12.73
C SER A 291 -18.18 14.37 11.55
N ILE A 292 -17.60 13.20 11.77
CA ILE A 292 -16.97 12.39 10.72
C ILE A 292 -17.73 11.07 10.63
N GLN A 293 -18.27 10.78 9.45
CA GLN A 293 -19.08 9.60 9.20
C GLN A 293 -18.42 8.72 8.14
N TYR A 294 -18.39 7.41 8.41
CA TYR A 294 -17.85 6.38 7.53
C TYR A 294 -18.96 5.38 7.22
N GLU A 295 -19.75 5.66 6.19
CA GLU A 295 -21.01 4.96 5.93
C GLU A 295 -21.13 4.53 4.47
N GLY A 296 -21.94 3.49 4.23
CA GLY A 296 -22.21 2.94 2.90
C GLY A 296 -21.18 1.91 2.45
N ARG A 297 -21.49 0.63 2.65
CA ARG A 297 -20.61 -0.50 2.28
C ARG A 297 -20.69 -0.85 0.80
N THR A 298 -21.80 -0.47 0.16
CA THR A 298 -22.04 -0.60 -1.27
C THR A 298 -22.24 0.76 -1.92
N GLU A 299 -22.09 0.85 -3.23
CA GLU A 299 -22.33 2.10 -3.98
C GLU A 299 -23.77 2.63 -3.74
N ASP A 300 -24.77 1.73 -3.78
CA ASP A 300 -26.16 2.10 -3.53
C ASP A 300 -26.39 2.62 -2.11
N GLU A 301 -25.77 2.02 -1.10
CA GLU A 301 -25.83 2.53 0.26
C GLU A 301 -25.17 3.91 0.36
N CYS A 302 -24.03 4.13 -0.31
CA CYS A 302 -23.38 5.44 -0.32
C CYS A 302 -24.33 6.53 -0.81
N TYR A 303 -25.04 6.32 -1.92
CA TYR A 303 -26.04 7.28 -2.41
C TYR A 303 -27.20 7.48 -1.42
N ARG A 304 -27.64 6.43 -0.72
CA ARG A 304 -28.68 6.55 0.33
C ARG A 304 -28.21 7.39 1.51
N TYR A 305 -26.95 7.26 1.94
CA TYR A 305 -26.40 8.09 3.01
C TYR A 305 -26.20 9.54 2.58
N LEU A 306 -25.72 9.77 1.35
CA LEU A 306 -25.60 11.11 0.79
C LEU A 306 -26.94 11.85 0.72
N SER A 307 -28.04 11.12 0.47
CA SER A 307 -29.39 11.70 0.50
C SER A 307 -29.88 12.13 1.89
N LYS A 308 -29.11 11.83 2.94
CA LYS A 308 -29.40 12.20 4.33
C LYS A 308 -28.23 12.98 4.96
N LEU A 309 -27.30 13.47 4.15
CA LEU A 309 -26.09 14.13 4.64
C LEU A 309 -26.47 15.43 5.36
N SER A 310 -26.07 15.54 6.63
CA SER A 310 -26.30 16.72 7.47
C SER A 310 -25.18 17.75 7.32
N THR A 311 -25.50 19.02 7.60
CA THR A 311 -24.53 20.11 7.64
C THR A 311 -23.44 19.84 8.69
N GLY A 312 -22.18 20.13 8.36
CA GLY A 312 -21.03 19.93 9.26
C GLY A 312 -20.50 18.49 9.32
N THR A 313 -21.12 17.56 8.58
CA THR A 313 -20.63 16.19 8.44
C THR A 313 -19.58 16.09 7.34
N TYR A 314 -18.41 15.56 7.70
CA TYR A 314 -17.41 15.07 6.77
C TYR A 314 -17.69 13.59 6.48
N TRP A 315 -18.38 13.33 5.38
CA TRP A 315 -18.77 11.97 5.00
C TRP A 315 -17.67 11.32 4.15
N ARG A 316 -17.37 10.06 4.47
CA ARG A 316 -16.53 9.17 3.67
C ARG A 316 -17.26 7.86 3.38
N PRO A 317 -17.09 7.29 2.18
CA PRO A 317 -17.65 5.97 1.88
C PRO A 317 -16.93 4.89 2.70
N GLU A 318 -17.69 3.94 3.26
CA GLU A 318 -17.09 2.67 3.76
C GLU A 318 -16.76 1.72 2.59
N CYS A 319 -17.42 1.91 1.44
CA CYS A 319 -17.16 1.22 0.19
C CYS A 319 -15.80 1.65 -0.39
N VAL A 320 -14.82 0.76 -0.39
CA VAL A 320 -13.47 1.03 -0.88
C VAL A 320 -13.44 1.37 -2.38
N ASP A 321 -14.35 0.74 -3.13
CA ASP A 321 -14.52 0.92 -4.56
C ASP A 321 -15.49 2.05 -4.92
N PHE A 322 -15.89 2.88 -3.94
CA PHE A 322 -16.77 4.00 -4.26
C PHE A 322 -16.11 4.89 -5.32
N PRO A 323 -16.82 5.23 -6.42
CA PRO A 323 -16.13 5.75 -7.58
C PRO A 323 -15.66 7.18 -7.37
N PHE A 324 -14.39 7.44 -7.73
CA PHE A 324 -13.68 8.72 -7.93
C PHE A 324 -13.78 9.85 -6.87
N VAL A 325 -14.67 9.75 -5.88
CA VAL A 325 -14.87 10.68 -4.77
C VAL A 325 -14.47 9.99 -3.48
N ASP A 326 -13.57 10.61 -2.72
CA ASP A 326 -13.02 10.05 -1.48
C ASP A 326 -13.75 10.59 -0.24
N ALA A 327 -14.39 11.77 -0.35
CA ALA A 327 -15.21 12.36 0.71
C ALA A 327 -16.21 13.41 0.16
N VAL A 328 -17.28 13.67 0.92
CA VAL A 328 -18.24 14.76 0.65
C VAL A 328 -18.47 15.56 1.93
N VAL A 329 -18.45 16.89 1.83
CA VAL A 329 -18.63 17.78 2.97
C VAL A 329 -19.27 19.11 2.57
N VAL A 330 -20.15 19.61 3.43
CA VAL A 330 -20.69 20.98 3.33
C VAL A 330 -19.75 21.91 4.10
N CYS A 331 -19.14 22.88 3.42
CA CYS A 331 -18.08 23.72 3.98
C CYS A 331 -18.09 25.15 3.42
N GLU A 332 -17.21 26.01 3.93
CA GLU A 332 -17.02 27.37 3.43
C GLU A 332 -15.89 27.41 2.41
N ALA A 333 -16.13 28.06 1.28
CA ALA A 333 -15.11 28.41 0.30
C ALA A 333 -14.96 29.93 0.22
N THR A 334 -13.72 30.40 0.04
CA THR A 334 -13.44 31.82 -0.15
C THR A 334 -13.45 32.16 -1.63
N LEU A 335 -14.33 33.07 -2.04
CA LEU A 335 -14.44 33.58 -3.39
C LEU A 335 -13.17 34.32 -3.80
N ARG A 336 -12.73 34.04 -5.02
CA ARG A 336 -11.50 34.61 -5.55
C ARG A 336 -11.57 36.12 -5.64
N GLY A 337 -10.51 36.79 -5.17
CA GLY A 337 -10.33 38.24 -5.29
C GLY A 337 -11.24 39.12 -4.42
N SER A 338 -12.27 38.56 -3.77
CA SER A 338 -13.17 39.31 -2.88
C SER A 338 -12.98 38.99 -1.39
N GLY A 339 -12.40 37.83 -1.06
CA GLY A 339 -12.29 37.35 0.32
C GLY A 339 -13.62 36.96 0.97
N MET A 340 -14.75 37.11 0.26
CA MET A 340 -16.07 36.72 0.74
C MET A 340 -16.17 35.19 0.83
N LYS A 341 -16.91 34.70 1.83
CA LYS A 341 -17.13 33.27 2.02
C LYS A 341 -18.50 32.86 1.47
N GLU A 342 -18.52 31.74 0.77
CA GLU A 342 -19.72 31.10 0.23
C GLU A 342 -19.80 29.67 0.78
N LYS A 343 -21.01 29.23 1.14
CA LYS A 343 -21.28 27.85 1.55
C LYS A 343 -21.33 26.98 0.29
N ILE A 344 -20.57 25.90 0.27
CA ILE A 344 -20.50 24.96 -0.86
C ILE A 344 -20.64 23.50 -0.40
N VAL A 345 -20.96 22.62 -1.35
CA VAL A 345 -20.82 21.16 -1.20
C VAL A 345 -19.54 20.73 -1.93
N ALA A 346 -18.51 20.41 -1.17
CA ALA A 346 -17.23 19.95 -1.69
C ALA A 346 -17.23 18.42 -1.83
N CYS A 347 -17.02 17.94 -3.05
CA CYS A 347 -16.82 16.53 -3.36
C CYS A 347 -15.34 16.30 -3.61
N ILE A 348 -14.65 15.72 -2.65
CA ILE A 348 -13.19 15.67 -2.60
C ILE A 348 -12.67 14.42 -3.29
N SER A 349 -11.62 14.59 -4.09
CA SER A 349 -10.89 13.52 -4.74
C SER A 349 -9.38 13.80 -4.66
N THR A 350 -8.62 12.90 -4.07
CA THR A 350 -7.18 13.04 -3.89
C THR A 350 -6.41 12.49 -5.09
N THR A 351 -5.21 13.01 -5.34
CA THR A 351 -4.31 12.48 -6.37
C THR A 351 -2.85 12.78 -6.07
N VAL A 352 -1.97 11.84 -6.40
CA VAL A 352 -0.51 12.04 -6.46
C VAL A 352 0.02 12.02 -7.90
N GLY A 353 -0.83 11.65 -8.86
CA GLY A 353 -0.48 11.55 -10.28
C GLY A 353 -0.85 12.79 -11.07
N ASP A 354 -0.26 12.92 -12.25
CA ASP A 354 -0.40 14.08 -13.15
C ASP A 354 -1.70 14.03 -13.99
N LYS A 355 -2.49 12.97 -13.90
CA LYS A 355 -3.75 12.82 -14.64
C LYS A 355 -4.86 12.34 -13.72
N LYS A 356 -6.00 13.02 -13.75
CA LYS A 356 -7.24 12.59 -13.10
C LYS A 356 -8.37 12.62 -14.13
N VAL A 357 -9.23 11.60 -14.12
CA VAL A 357 -10.37 11.52 -15.04
C VAL A 357 -11.63 11.83 -14.26
N PHE A 358 -12.33 12.88 -14.65
CA PHE A 358 -13.65 13.19 -14.14
C PHE A 358 -14.68 12.23 -14.76
N GLN A 359 -15.73 11.88 -14.01
CA GLN A 359 -16.75 10.94 -14.48
C GLN A 359 -18.12 11.62 -14.45
N PRO A 360 -18.57 12.22 -15.58
CA PRO A 360 -19.80 13.02 -15.63
C PRO A 360 -21.06 12.26 -15.22
N ASP A 361 -21.17 10.97 -15.58
CA ASP A 361 -22.34 10.17 -15.22
C ASP A 361 -22.41 9.88 -13.73
N ILE A 362 -21.27 9.64 -13.09
CA ILE A 362 -21.22 9.41 -11.64
C ILE A 362 -21.45 10.73 -10.90
N TRP A 363 -20.90 11.84 -11.41
CA TRP A 363 -21.21 13.19 -10.90
C TRP A 363 -22.72 13.47 -10.90
N ARG A 364 -23.42 13.13 -12.00
CA ARG A 364 -24.88 13.29 -12.11
C ARG A 364 -25.62 12.45 -11.07
N LYS A 365 -25.20 11.20 -10.84
CA LYS A 365 -25.79 10.33 -9.81
C LYS A 365 -25.58 10.88 -8.40
N LEU A 366 -24.36 11.34 -8.11
CA LEU A 366 -23.98 11.95 -6.83
C LEU A 366 -24.85 13.19 -6.55
N ASN A 367 -24.96 14.09 -7.52
CA ASN A 367 -25.77 15.30 -7.43
C ASN A 367 -27.24 14.97 -7.17
N LYS A 368 -27.81 14.01 -7.92
CA LYS A 368 -29.18 13.55 -7.70
C LYS A 368 -29.41 12.94 -6.30
N ALA A 369 -28.40 12.32 -5.71
CA ALA A 369 -28.48 11.83 -4.33
C ALA A 369 -28.48 13.00 -3.33
N LEU A 370 -27.58 13.97 -3.51
CA LEU A 370 -27.48 15.16 -2.67
C LEU A 370 -28.72 16.07 -2.74
N ASP A 371 -29.37 16.18 -3.91
CA ASP A 371 -30.64 16.92 -4.11
C ASP A 371 -31.78 16.41 -3.22
N LYS A 372 -31.71 15.17 -2.76
CA LYS A 372 -32.71 14.58 -1.86
C LYS A 372 -32.46 14.90 -0.39
N SER A 373 -31.30 15.46 -0.05
CA SER A 373 -31.00 15.83 1.33
C SER A 373 -31.78 17.07 1.74
N GLY A 374 -32.54 16.96 2.83
CA GLY A 374 -33.23 18.12 3.42
C GLY A 374 -32.29 19.17 4.03
N SER A 375 -30.99 18.86 4.20
CA SER A 375 -30.00 19.77 4.81
C SER A 375 -29.17 20.55 3.79
N ILE A 376 -29.23 20.17 2.52
CA ILE A 376 -28.43 20.77 1.43
C ILE A 376 -29.39 21.46 0.48
N SER A 377 -29.20 22.76 0.27
CA SER A 377 -30.03 23.48 -0.70
C SER A 377 -29.65 23.05 -2.11
N THR A 378 -30.63 22.95 -3.01
CA THR A 378 -30.35 22.78 -4.45
C THR A 378 -29.64 23.99 -5.04
N SER A 379 -29.68 25.15 -4.35
CA SER A 379 -28.93 26.35 -4.71
C SER A 379 -27.48 26.37 -4.18
N ASP A 380 -27.09 25.46 -3.29
CA ASP A 380 -25.73 25.41 -2.76
C ASP A 380 -24.78 24.95 -3.88
N PRO A 381 -23.73 25.72 -4.26
CA PRO A 381 -22.79 25.32 -5.30
C PRO A 381 -22.12 23.99 -4.98
N ARG A 382 -22.01 23.13 -6.00
CA ARG A 382 -21.34 21.82 -5.90
C ARG A 382 -20.00 21.90 -6.60
N VAL A 383 -18.95 21.62 -5.87
CA VAL A 383 -17.59 21.75 -6.39
C VAL A 383 -16.87 20.43 -6.29
N PHE A 384 -16.36 19.94 -7.42
CA PHE A 384 -15.46 18.80 -7.48
C PHE A 384 -14.04 19.27 -7.14
N VAL A 385 -13.52 18.83 -5.99
CA VAL A 385 -12.26 19.31 -5.43
C VAL A 385 -11.18 18.25 -5.62
N VAL A 386 -10.22 18.50 -6.50
CA VAL A 386 -9.04 17.66 -6.68
C VAL A 386 -7.94 18.13 -5.73
N VAL A 387 -7.43 17.27 -4.87
CA VAL A 387 -6.42 17.63 -3.86
C VAL A 387 -5.12 16.86 -4.10
N GLY A 388 -4.00 17.57 -4.22
CA GLY A 388 -2.66 16.98 -4.39
C GLY A 388 -1.65 17.41 -3.32
N PRO A 389 -0.54 16.66 -3.14
CA PRO A 389 0.41 16.83 -2.04
C PRO A 389 1.21 18.13 -2.05
N GLY A 390 1.18 18.91 -3.14
CA GLY A 390 1.96 20.14 -3.22
C GLY A 390 1.87 20.81 -4.58
N ALA A 391 2.36 22.04 -4.65
CA ALA A 391 2.24 22.90 -5.82
C ALA A 391 2.77 22.22 -7.10
N SER A 392 3.91 21.53 -7.03
CA SER A 392 4.47 20.83 -8.20
C SER A 392 3.53 19.78 -8.79
N THR A 393 2.86 18.99 -7.95
CA THR A 393 1.88 18.00 -8.42
C THR A 393 0.64 18.70 -8.94
N CYS A 394 0.09 19.66 -8.19
CA CYS A 394 -1.08 20.41 -8.61
C CYS A 394 -0.88 21.19 -9.93
N LYS A 395 0.36 21.56 -10.30
CA LYS A 395 0.68 22.22 -11.57
C LYS A 395 0.67 21.25 -12.76
N ARG A 396 0.99 19.99 -12.52
CA ARG A 396 1.05 18.95 -13.55
C ARG A 396 -0.25 18.19 -13.70
N VAL A 397 -1.09 18.18 -12.67
CA VAL A 397 -2.41 17.53 -12.71
C VAL A 397 -3.17 18.07 -13.91
N THR A 398 -3.69 17.16 -14.73
CA THR A 398 -4.62 17.44 -15.81
C THR A 398 -5.92 16.72 -15.49
N LEU A 399 -7.02 17.48 -15.39
CA LEU A 399 -8.35 16.92 -15.21
C LEU A 399 -8.96 16.65 -16.59
N VAL A 400 -9.07 15.39 -16.96
CA VAL A 400 -9.73 14.94 -18.19
C VAL A 400 -11.23 14.94 -17.98
N ASP A 401 -11.97 15.37 -19.00
CA ASP A 401 -13.44 15.52 -18.98
C ASP A 401 -13.92 16.48 -17.88
N ALA A 402 -13.10 17.47 -17.53
CA ALA A 402 -13.39 18.43 -16.46
C ALA A 402 -14.78 19.07 -16.62
N PRO A 403 -15.52 19.28 -15.51
CA PRO A 403 -16.76 20.04 -15.56
C PRO A 403 -16.47 21.53 -15.81
N SER A 404 -17.50 22.37 -15.77
CA SER A 404 -17.33 23.82 -15.85
C SER A 404 -16.29 24.32 -14.83
N PRO A 405 -15.44 25.32 -15.16
CA PRO A 405 -14.48 25.92 -14.22
C PRO A 405 -15.08 26.39 -12.89
N ASP A 406 -16.38 26.66 -12.85
CA ASP A 406 -17.10 27.03 -11.61
C ASP A 406 -17.50 25.81 -10.75
N GLU A 407 -17.45 24.62 -11.32
CA GLU A 407 -17.85 23.34 -10.71
C GLU A 407 -16.66 22.47 -10.29
N PHE A 408 -15.42 22.90 -10.52
CA PHE A 408 -14.25 22.20 -9.99
C PHE A 408 -13.16 23.12 -9.47
N MET A 409 -12.29 22.55 -8.64
CA MET A 409 -11.03 23.17 -8.27
C MET A 409 -9.91 22.16 -8.13
N VAL A 410 -8.68 22.65 -8.28
CA VAL A 410 -7.45 21.88 -8.08
C VAL A 410 -6.67 22.58 -6.99
N CYS A 411 -6.54 21.90 -5.86
CA CYS A 411 -5.96 22.45 -4.65
C CYS A 411 -4.79 21.61 -4.17
N CYS A 412 -3.98 22.24 -3.34
CA CYS A 412 -2.85 21.60 -2.71
C CYS A 412 -3.07 21.48 -1.20
N PHE A 413 -2.73 20.32 -0.68
CA PHE A 413 -2.56 20.05 0.74
C PHE A 413 -1.25 19.32 0.92
N ASP A 414 -0.27 19.99 1.53
CA ASP A 414 1.05 19.44 1.83
C ASP A 414 1.08 18.90 3.27
N PRO A 415 1.09 17.57 3.46
CA PRO A 415 1.13 16.99 4.80
C PRO A 415 2.36 17.39 5.60
N LEU A 416 3.48 17.71 4.94
CA LEU A 416 4.75 18.09 5.59
C LEU A 416 4.65 19.47 6.26
N LYS A 417 3.71 20.31 5.82
CA LYS A 417 3.50 21.66 6.35
C LYS A 417 2.44 21.72 7.45
N LEU A 418 1.75 20.62 7.74
CA LEU A 418 0.81 20.58 8.84
C LEU A 418 1.61 20.66 10.16
N PRO A 419 1.29 21.58 11.08
CA PRO A 419 2.00 21.67 12.35
C PRO A 419 1.93 20.31 13.06
N ARG A 420 3.10 19.74 13.37
CA ARG A 420 3.18 18.62 14.32
C ARG A 420 2.62 19.11 15.66
N LYS A 421 1.95 18.21 16.38
CA LYS A 421 1.30 18.46 17.68
C LYS A 421 2.10 19.52 18.45
N PRO A 422 1.53 20.69 18.82
CA PRO A 422 2.27 21.64 19.65
C PRO A 422 2.73 20.87 20.88
N ALA A 423 4.04 20.92 21.16
CA ALA A 423 4.56 20.38 22.40
C ALA A 423 3.76 21.05 23.51
N LEU A 424 3.00 20.25 24.25
CA LEU A 424 2.34 20.76 25.44
C LEU A 424 3.46 21.34 26.31
N PRO A 425 3.36 22.60 26.76
CA PRO A 425 4.27 23.07 27.79
C PRO A 425 4.04 22.15 28.99
N PHE A 426 5.13 21.56 29.45
CA PHE A 426 5.19 20.62 30.59
C PHE A 426 4.42 21.10 31.81
#